data_AF-A0A2A4ITF0-F1
#
_entry.id   AF-A0A2A4ITF0-F1
#
_cell.length_a   1.000
_cell.length_b   1.000
_cell.length_c   1.000
_cell.angle_alpha   90.00
_cell.angle_beta   90.00
_cell.angle_gamma   90.00
#
_symmetry.space_group_name_H-M   'P 1'
#
loop_
_entity.id
_entity.type
_entity.pdbx_description
1 polymer ?
#
loop_
_entity_poly.entity_id
_entity_poly.type
_entity_poly.pdbx_seq_one_letter_code
_entity_poly.pdbx_strand_id
1 'polypeptide(L)'
;MLKLILLSYLLTLFMDSYNCWVINDINIKMLAKSVMNNDVFEEEFDEESAISQKGINLIYPGTKWCGAGNIADNYDDLGTEKEADICCRDHDNCPDIIPGGETKYNLTNEAFYTRLSCKCDNKFLKCLRSAKTKTARYIGMIYFNALQTKCFRQDYPVTECKKQGGWFKTKCVEYSYDKTGDKKYQWFDVQDF
;
A
#
# COMPACT_ATOMS: atom_id res chain seq x y z
N MET A 1 -26.17 2.76 -48.44
CA MET A 1 -25.57 3.80 -47.58
C MET A 1 -25.94 3.66 -46.09
N LEU A 2 -27.13 3.19 -45.72
CA LEU A 2 -27.51 3.05 -44.30
C LEU A 2 -26.87 1.86 -43.55
N LYS A 3 -26.26 0.89 -44.25
CA LYS A 3 -25.57 -0.27 -43.64
C LYS A 3 -24.09 -0.05 -43.28
N LEU A 4 -23.42 0.98 -43.82
CA LEU A 4 -22.05 1.32 -43.43
C LEU A 4 -21.99 2.25 -42.20
N ILE A 5 -23.05 3.01 -41.92
CA ILE A 5 -23.10 3.91 -40.77
C ILE A 5 -23.30 3.12 -39.46
N LEU A 6 -24.05 2.01 -39.50
CA LEU A 6 -24.23 1.15 -38.32
C LEU A 6 -22.98 0.37 -37.89
N LEU A 7 -22.03 0.08 -38.79
CA LEU A 7 -20.76 -0.55 -38.40
C LEU A 7 -19.80 0.45 -37.74
N SER A 8 -19.87 1.74 -38.11
CA SER A 8 -19.09 2.79 -37.43
C SER A 8 -19.56 3.02 -35.99
N TYR A 9 -20.86 2.86 -35.73
CA TYR A 9 -21.43 2.98 -34.37
C TYR A 9 -21.16 1.75 -33.49
N LEU A 10 -20.87 0.59 -34.10
CA LEU A 10 -20.52 -0.63 -33.35
C LEU A 10 -19.02 -0.72 -33.03
N LEU A 11 -18.15 -0.10 -33.83
CA LEU A 11 -16.71 -0.02 -33.51
C LEU A 11 -16.39 1.03 -32.43
N THR A 12 -17.22 2.07 -32.29
CA THR A 12 -17.13 3.01 -31.15
C THR A 12 -17.60 2.42 -29.83
N LEU A 13 -18.19 1.21 -29.83
CA LEU A 13 -18.45 0.44 -28.60
C LEU A 13 -17.29 -0.48 -28.20
N PHE A 14 -16.18 -0.48 -28.95
CA PHE A 14 -15.00 -1.32 -28.67
C PHE A 14 -13.68 -0.56 -28.64
N MET A 15 -13.71 0.78 -28.52
CA MET A 15 -12.52 1.63 -28.42
C MET A 15 -12.64 2.70 -27.33
N ASP A 16 -13.24 2.36 -26.18
CA ASP A 16 -12.88 2.98 -24.91
C ASP A 16 -11.96 2.01 -24.15
N SER A 17 -10.80 1.78 -24.76
CA SER A 17 -9.58 1.54 -24.00
C SER A 17 -9.47 2.62 -22.91
N TYR A 18 -8.96 2.21 -21.75
CA TYR A 18 -8.58 3.07 -20.60
C TYR A 18 -9.65 3.37 -19.54
N ASN A 19 -10.37 2.35 -19.08
CA ASN A 19 -10.80 2.34 -17.67
C ASN A 19 -9.92 1.39 -16.84
N CYS A 20 -8.69 1.84 -16.60
CA CYS A 20 -7.76 1.26 -15.62
C CYS A 20 -8.09 1.73 -14.18
N TRP A 21 -9.35 2.06 -13.88
CA TRP A 21 -9.76 2.64 -12.59
C TRP A 21 -10.40 1.63 -11.63
N VAL A 22 -10.85 0.47 -12.12
CA VAL A 22 -11.61 -0.48 -11.29
C VAL A 22 -10.74 -1.15 -10.20
N ILE A 23 -9.41 -1.17 -10.35
CA ILE A 23 -8.52 -1.82 -9.36
C ILE A 23 -8.17 -0.88 -8.20
N ASN A 24 -8.17 0.45 -8.39
CA ASN A 24 -7.95 1.40 -7.29
C ASN A 24 -9.21 1.57 -6.43
N ASP A 25 -10.39 1.60 -7.05
CA ASP A 25 -11.66 1.79 -6.36
C ASP A 25 -11.97 0.67 -5.36
N ILE A 26 -11.66 -0.59 -5.69
CA ILE A 26 -11.96 -1.71 -4.81
C ILE A 26 -11.08 -1.65 -3.55
N ASN A 27 -9.79 -1.34 -3.69
CA ASN A 27 -8.90 -1.20 -2.54
C ASN A 27 -9.28 0.01 -1.68
N ILE A 28 -9.62 1.16 -2.28
CA ILE A 28 -10.04 2.36 -1.55
C ILE A 28 -11.39 2.14 -0.87
N LYS A 29 -12.40 1.56 -1.55
CA LYS A 29 -13.70 1.26 -0.95
C LYS A 29 -13.59 0.20 0.15
N MET A 30 -12.70 -0.77 0.01
CA MET A 30 -12.45 -1.77 1.05
C MET A 30 -11.69 -1.17 2.24
N LEU A 31 -10.73 -0.27 2.00
CA LEU A 31 -10.05 0.51 3.05
C LEU A 31 -11.06 1.40 3.77
N ALA A 32 -11.86 2.18 3.04
CA ALA A 32 -12.90 3.05 3.56
C ALA A 32 -13.95 2.26 4.35
N LYS A 33 -14.41 1.12 3.85
CA LYS A 33 -15.36 0.24 4.56
C LYS A 33 -14.77 -0.42 5.80
N SER A 34 -13.46 -0.66 5.83
CA SER A 34 -12.76 -1.22 7.00
C SER A 34 -12.43 -0.17 8.07
N VAL A 35 -12.26 1.09 7.66
CA VAL A 35 -11.90 2.24 8.51
C VAL A 35 -13.15 2.95 9.03
N MET A 36 -14.21 3.02 8.22
CA MET A 36 -15.43 3.76 8.52
C MET A 36 -16.56 2.78 8.79
N ASN A 37 -16.66 2.34 10.05
CA ASN A 37 -17.92 1.83 10.58
C ASN A 37 -18.14 2.36 12.00
N ASN A 38 -18.72 3.55 12.05
CA ASN A 38 -19.70 4.06 13.01
C ASN A 38 -20.16 5.42 12.45
N ASP A 39 -21.35 5.45 11.88
CA ASP A 39 -22.26 6.59 11.71
C ASP A 39 -21.66 8.00 11.65
N VAL A 40 -20.96 8.40 10.58
CA VAL A 40 -20.84 9.83 10.24
C VAL A 40 -20.58 10.03 8.74
N PHE A 41 -21.27 11.03 8.18
CA PHE A 41 -21.12 11.67 6.88
C PHE A 41 -21.90 11.07 5.69
N GLU A 42 -23.22 11.29 5.72
CA GLU A 42 -23.90 11.89 4.57
C GLU A 42 -23.44 13.35 4.45
N GLU A 43 -22.31 13.64 3.80
CA GLU A 43 -22.19 14.91 3.07
C GLU A 43 -21.51 14.65 1.73
N GLU A 44 -22.13 15.20 0.70
CA GLU A 44 -21.81 15.13 -0.73
C GLU A 44 -20.40 15.70 -0.96
N PHE A 45 -19.45 14.88 -1.43
CA PHE A 45 -18.06 15.30 -1.64
C PHE A 45 -17.86 15.74 -3.10
N ASP A 46 -17.79 17.05 -3.33
CA ASP A 46 -17.52 17.65 -4.65
C ASP A 46 -16.09 17.32 -5.13
N GLU A 47 -16.00 16.75 -6.33
CA GLU A 47 -14.88 15.93 -6.80
C GLU A 47 -13.66 16.72 -7.35
N GLU A 48 -13.69 18.06 -7.40
CA GLU A 48 -12.72 18.81 -8.24
C GLU A 48 -11.77 19.79 -7.50
N SER A 49 -11.83 19.95 -6.17
CA SER A 49 -10.99 20.96 -5.48
C SER A 49 -10.17 20.51 -4.27
N ALA A 50 -10.11 19.21 -3.95
CA ALA A 50 -9.40 18.71 -2.76
C ALA A 50 -8.13 17.88 -3.06
N ILE A 51 -7.69 17.77 -4.31
CA ILE A 51 -6.44 17.07 -4.67
C ILE A 51 -5.31 18.09 -4.83
N SER A 52 -5.11 18.91 -3.79
CA SER A 52 -3.93 19.75 -3.64
C SER A 52 -3.70 20.02 -2.15
N GLN A 53 -2.60 19.46 -1.63
CA GLN A 53 -1.89 19.90 -0.41
C GLN A 53 -2.61 19.89 0.96
N LYS A 54 -3.68 19.11 1.16
CA LYS A 54 -4.07 18.70 2.52
C LYS A 54 -4.20 17.19 2.58
N GLY A 55 -3.11 16.54 2.96
CA GLY A 55 -3.06 15.11 3.22
C GLY A 55 -4.20 14.72 4.14
N ILE A 56 -5.04 13.80 3.68
CA ILE A 56 -5.99 13.12 4.55
C ILE A 56 -5.13 12.32 5.54
N ASN A 57 -4.92 12.88 6.73
CA ASN A 57 -4.18 12.23 7.81
C ASN A 57 -5.02 11.07 8.35
N LEU A 58 -4.96 9.92 7.66
CA LEU A 58 -5.59 8.68 8.08
C LEU A 58 -4.72 8.01 9.16
N ILE A 59 -4.78 8.53 10.39
CA ILE A 59 -4.15 7.91 11.56
C ILE A 59 -5.17 6.98 12.23
N TYR A 60 -4.77 5.74 12.52
CA TYR A 60 -5.65 4.77 13.16
C TYR A 60 -6.06 5.26 14.56
N PRO A 61 -7.35 5.19 14.95
CA PRO A 61 -7.83 5.67 16.24
C PRO A 61 -7.07 5.07 17.43
N GLY A 62 -6.70 5.93 18.38
CA GLY A 62 -5.91 5.52 19.55
C GLY A 62 -4.42 5.35 19.30
N THR A 63 -3.94 5.62 18.08
CA THR A 63 -2.51 5.64 17.73
C THR A 63 -2.09 7.04 17.31
N LYS A 64 -0.78 7.31 17.27
CA LYS A 64 -0.22 8.56 16.75
C LYS A 64 0.67 8.36 15.53
N TRP A 65 1.14 7.13 15.30
CA TRP A 65 2.11 6.78 14.27
C TRP A 65 1.57 5.84 13.19
N CYS A 66 0.38 5.25 13.38
CA CYS A 66 -0.15 4.26 12.43
C CYS A 66 -1.00 4.94 11.34
N GLY A 67 -0.36 5.51 10.33
CA GLY A 67 -1.05 6.13 9.20
C GLY A 67 -0.12 6.75 8.15
N ALA A 68 -0.64 7.72 7.40
CA ALA A 68 0.16 8.51 6.48
C ALA A 68 0.96 9.58 7.26
N GLY A 69 2.21 9.24 7.60
CA GLY A 69 3.01 10.02 8.54
C GLY A 69 2.53 9.79 9.98
N ASN A 70 2.71 10.80 10.84
CA ASN A 70 2.31 10.73 12.24
C ASN A 70 1.80 12.09 12.75
N ILE A 71 1.07 12.05 13.87
CA ILE A 71 0.55 13.21 14.61
C ILE A 71 1.18 13.32 15.99
N ALA A 72 2.35 12.70 16.17
CA ALA A 72 3.07 12.68 17.44
C ALA A 72 3.82 14.00 17.67
N ASP A 73 3.77 14.53 18.89
CA ASP A 73 4.51 15.75 19.26
C ASP A 73 6.02 15.51 19.30
N ASN A 74 6.43 14.27 19.61
CA ASN A 74 7.81 13.83 19.67
C ASN A 74 7.89 12.29 19.62
N TYR A 75 9.11 11.74 19.57
CA TYR A 75 9.35 10.30 19.46
C TYR A 75 8.67 9.45 20.56
N ASP A 76 8.58 9.95 21.79
CA ASP A 76 7.99 9.20 22.91
C ASP A 76 6.49 9.40 23.04
N ASP A 77 5.91 10.28 22.22
CA ASP A 77 4.49 10.56 22.21
C ASP A 77 3.72 9.45 21.49
N LEU A 78 3.07 8.60 22.29
CA LEU A 78 2.32 7.43 21.84
C LEU A 78 0.85 7.59 22.22
N GLY A 79 -0.03 7.04 21.39
CA GLY A 79 -1.46 6.93 21.65
C GLY A 79 -1.81 5.86 22.71
N THR A 80 -3.10 5.72 22.97
CA THR A 80 -3.65 4.75 23.93
C THR A 80 -3.43 3.30 23.52
N GLU A 81 -3.37 3.01 22.23
CA GLU A 81 -3.09 1.69 21.64
C GLU A 81 -1.57 1.45 21.54
N LYS A 82 -0.90 1.60 22.69
CA LYS A 82 0.55 1.77 22.82
C LYS A 82 1.37 0.67 22.14
N GLU A 83 1.00 -0.59 22.28
CA GLU A 83 1.77 -1.71 21.73
C GLU A 83 1.77 -1.72 20.20
N ALA A 84 0.66 -1.33 19.57
CA ALA A 84 0.59 -1.21 18.12
C ALA A 84 1.32 0.05 17.65
N ASP A 85 1.15 1.15 18.37
CA ASP A 85 1.71 2.45 18.02
C ASP A 85 3.24 2.46 18.06
N ILE A 86 3.85 1.74 19.02
CA ILE A 86 5.30 1.51 19.06
C ILE A 86 5.78 0.85 17.75
N CYS A 87 5.04 -0.13 17.22
CA CYS A 87 5.42 -0.79 15.99
C CYS A 87 5.37 0.16 14.79
N CYS A 88 4.36 1.02 14.73
CA CYS A 88 4.21 2.01 13.66
C CYS A 88 5.28 3.11 13.76
N ARG A 89 5.58 3.60 14.97
CA ARG A 89 6.67 4.55 15.18
C ARG A 89 8.01 4.01 14.68
N ASP A 90 8.34 2.78 15.08
CA ASP A 90 9.57 2.10 14.66
C ASP A 90 9.62 1.91 13.13
N HIS A 91 8.46 1.77 12.48
CA HIS A 91 8.31 1.64 11.04
C HIS A 91 8.51 2.99 10.34
N ASP A 92 7.83 4.05 10.80
CA ASP A 92 7.98 5.44 10.34
C ASP A 92 9.44 5.93 10.40
N ASN A 93 10.19 5.46 11.40
CA ASN A 93 11.58 5.84 11.62
C ASN A 93 12.58 4.92 10.87
N CYS A 94 12.13 4.22 9.83
CA CYS A 94 13.01 3.40 9.00
C CYS A 94 14.09 4.26 8.32
N PRO A 95 15.37 3.85 8.38
CA PRO A 95 16.46 4.64 7.80
C PRO A 95 16.53 4.60 6.27
N ASP A 96 15.79 3.69 5.63
CA ASP A 96 15.82 3.51 4.18
C ASP A 96 14.40 3.41 3.63
N ILE A 97 13.96 4.51 3.03
CA ILE A 97 12.63 4.73 2.47
C ILE A 97 12.72 5.27 1.03
N ILE A 98 11.62 5.14 0.30
CA ILE A 98 11.35 5.86 -0.95
C ILE A 98 9.95 6.49 -0.80
N PRO A 99 9.85 7.82 -0.63
CA PRO A 99 8.56 8.52 -0.56
C PRO A 99 7.70 8.27 -1.81
N GLY A 100 6.39 8.52 -1.69
CA GLY A 100 5.47 8.38 -2.83
C GLY A 100 5.85 9.32 -3.98
N GLY A 101 5.86 8.79 -5.20
CA GLY A 101 6.26 9.52 -6.42
C GLY A 101 7.76 9.74 -6.58
N GLU A 102 8.60 9.39 -5.59
CA GLU A 102 10.05 9.61 -5.68
C GLU A 102 10.80 8.41 -6.29
N THR A 103 12.00 8.70 -6.79
CA THR A 103 12.92 7.71 -7.35
C THR A 103 14.20 7.60 -6.50
N LYS A 104 14.56 6.37 -6.12
CA LYS A 104 15.82 6.05 -5.43
C LYS A 104 16.31 4.66 -5.89
N TYR A 105 17.62 4.48 -6.01
CA TYR A 105 18.22 3.21 -6.47
C TYR A 105 17.70 2.72 -7.85
N ASN A 106 17.34 3.64 -8.74
CA ASN A 106 16.64 3.37 -10.00
C ASN A 106 15.29 2.66 -9.83
N LEU A 107 14.65 2.80 -8.68
CA LEU A 107 13.27 2.39 -8.42
C LEU A 107 12.42 3.63 -8.23
N THR A 108 11.34 3.76 -9.00
CA THR A 108 10.30 4.76 -8.77
C THR A 108 9.18 4.15 -7.93
N ASN A 109 8.79 4.85 -6.88
CA ASN A 109 7.64 4.46 -6.06
C ASN A 109 6.37 5.10 -6.62
N GLU A 110 5.66 4.38 -7.49
CA GLU A 110 4.39 4.84 -8.09
C GLU A 110 3.22 4.91 -7.09
N ALA A 111 3.39 4.46 -5.84
CA ALA A 111 2.36 4.57 -4.83
C ALA A 111 2.28 6.00 -4.28
N PHE A 112 1.09 6.44 -3.87
CA PHE A 112 0.87 7.73 -3.21
C PHE A 112 1.40 7.77 -1.75
N TYR A 113 1.95 6.66 -1.26
CA TYR A 113 2.44 6.51 0.11
C TYR A 113 3.89 6.00 0.12
N THR A 114 4.59 6.22 1.22
CA THR A 114 6.01 5.82 1.39
C THR A 114 6.17 4.31 1.38
N ARG A 115 7.14 3.80 0.60
CA ARG A 115 7.59 2.41 0.68
C ARG A 115 8.92 2.31 1.37
N LEU A 116 9.09 1.25 2.16
CA LEU A 116 10.24 1.06 3.04
C LEU A 116 11.08 -0.13 2.60
N SER A 117 12.30 -0.23 3.14
CA SER A 117 13.12 -1.41 2.94
C SER A 117 12.43 -2.67 3.46
N CYS A 118 12.65 -3.82 2.80
CA CYS A 118 12.12 -5.10 3.25
C CYS A 118 12.59 -5.48 4.66
N LYS A 119 13.73 -4.94 5.12
CA LYS A 119 14.19 -5.12 6.50
C LYS A 119 13.23 -4.46 7.50
N CYS A 120 12.80 -3.22 7.22
CA CYS A 120 11.86 -2.49 8.06
C CYS A 120 10.48 -3.15 8.05
N ASP A 121 9.95 -3.53 6.89
CA ASP A 121 8.65 -4.20 6.80
C ASP A 121 8.64 -5.56 7.52
N ASN A 122 9.71 -6.34 7.43
CA ASN A 122 9.83 -7.59 8.19
C ASN A 122 9.92 -7.36 9.71
N LYS A 123 10.57 -6.27 10.16
CA LYS A 123 10.58 -5.89 11.58
C LYS A 123 9.18 -5.47 12.04
N PHE A 124 8.49 -4.67 11.23
CA PHE A 124 7.12 -4.21 11.50
C PHE A 124 6.14 -5.38 11.62
N LEU A 125 6.17 -6.33 10.68
CA LEU A 125 5.37 -7.55 10.72
C LEU A 125 5.57 -8.33 12.02
N LYS A 126 6.84 -8.53 12.41
CA LYS A 126 7.19 -9.25 13.65
C LYS A 126 6.71 -8.50 14.89
N CYS A 127 6.86 -7.17 14.91
CA CYS A 127 6.43 -6.33 16.01
C CYS A 127 4.91 -6.44 16.23
N LEU A 128 4.12 -6.21 15.17
CA LEU A 128 2.67 -6.29 15.22
C LEU A 128 2.15 -7.68 15.64
N ARG A 129 2.77 -8.75 15.12
CA ARG A 129 2.44 -10.13 15.56
C ARG A 129 2.76 -10.38 17.04
N SER A 130 3.80 -9.73 17.56
CA SER A 130 4.24 -9.86 18.95
C SER A 130 3.41 -9.01 19.93
N ALA A 131 2.83 -7.91 19.46
CA ALA A 131 1.99 -7.02 20.27
C ALA A 131 0.72 -7.69 20.80
N LYS A 132 0.19 -8.69 20.07
CA LYS A 132 -0.99 -9.50 20.48
C LYS A 132 -2.26 -8.68 20.82
N THR A 133 -2.37 -7.43 20.35
CA THR A 133 -3.57 -6.59 20.52
C THR A 133 -4.53 -6.73 19.33
N LYS A 134 -5.80 -6.29 19.50
CA LYS A 134 -6.76 -6.22 18.39
C LYS A 134 -6.31 -5.19 17.35
N THR A 135 -5.86 -4.03 17.81
CA THR A 135 -5.36 -2.92 16.98
C THR A 135 -4.18 -3.34 16.12
N ALA A 136 -3.17 -3.99 16.69
CA ALA A 136 -2.02 -4.48 15.93
C ALA A 136 -2.41 -5.50 14.85
N ARG A 137 -3.40 -6.36 15.13
CA ARG A 137 -3.94 -7.30 14.14
C ARG A 137 -4.61 -6.57 12.97
N TYR A 138 -5.43 -5.56 13.24
CA TYR A 138 -6.09 -4.77 12.19
C TYR A 138 -5.09 -4.00 11.34
N ILE A 139 -4.14 -3.29 11.97
CA ILE A 139 -3.06 -2.58 11.26
C ILE A 139 -2.28 -3.55 10.38
N GLY A 140 -1.94 -4.72 10.92
CA GLY A 140 -1.27 -5.78 10.16
C GLY A 140 -2.05 -6.23 8.93
N MET A 141 -3.35 -6.50 9.07
CA MET A 141 -4.21 -6.89 7.95
C MET A 141 -4.33 -5.77 6.90
N ILE A 142 -4.45 -4.51 7.32
CA ILE A 142 -4.52 -3.37 6.40
C ILE A 142 -3.21 -3.26 5.61
N TYR A 143 -2.07 -3.16 6.31
CA TYR A 143 -0.78 -2.90 5.68
C TYR A 143 -0.29 -4.08 4.83
N PHE A 144 -0.29 -5.28 5.40
CA PHE A 144 0.29 -6.44 4.75
C PHE A 144 -0.69 -7.14 3.82
N ASN A 145 -2.01 -7.10 4.01
CA ASN A 145 -2.93 -7.89 3.18
C ASN A 145 -3.72 -7.00 2.22
N ALA A 146 -4.34 -5.92 2.72
CA ALA A 146 -5.24 -5.09 1.92
C ALA A 146 -4.51 -4.14 0.97
N LEU A 147 -3.47 -3.42 1.42
CA LEU A 147 -2.74 -2.47 0.58
C LEU A 147 -1.96 -3.12 -0.57
N GLN A 148 -1.68 -4.43 -0.47
CA GLN A 148 -0.81 -5.16 -1.42
C GLN A 148 0.52 -4.42 -1.67
N THR A 149 1.07 -3.81 -0.61
CA THR A 149 2.30 -3.01 -0.72
C THR A 149 3.52 -3.86 -1.08
N LYS A 150 4.55 -3.19 -1.57
CA LYS A 150 5.85 -3.78 -1.86
C LYS A 150 6.92 -3.12 -1.01
N CYS A 151 7.94 -3.87 -0.68
CA CYS A 151 9.16 -3.38 -0.06
C CYS A 151 10.32 -3.45 -1.06
N PHE A 152 11.42 -2.74 -0.78
CA PHE A 152 12.61 -2.83 -1.63
C PHE A 152 13.82 -3.38 -0.87
N ARG A 153 14.72 -4.04 -1.60
CA ARG A 153 16.02 -4.49 -1.09
C ARG A 153 16.98 -4.77 -2.25
N GLN A 154 18.28 -4.73 -1.96
CA GLN A 154 19.30 -5.18 -2.90
C GLN A 154 19.39 -6.71 -2.88
N ASP A 155 19.23 -7.34 -4.03
CA ASP A 155 19.41 -8.78 -4.21
C ASP A 155 19.82 -9.10 -5.65
N TYR A 156 20.11 -10.37 -5.93
CA TYR A 156 20.30 -10.87 -7.29
C TYR A 156 19.09 -10.55 -8.17
N PRO A 157 19.27 -10.31 -9.49
CA PRO A 157 18.15 -10.10 -10.40
C PRO A 157 17.12 -11.21 -10.32
N VAL A 158 15.86 -10.86 -10.05
CA VAL A 158 14.75 -11.81 -10.07
C VAL A 158 14.51 -12.26 -11.50
N THR A 159 14.40 -13.57 -11.71
CA THR A 159 14.11 -14.15 -13.03
C THR A 159 12.67 -14.60 -13.15
N GLU A 160 12.07 -15.07 -12.06
CA GLU A 160 10.73 -15.66 -12.06
C GLU A 160 10.12 -15.64 -10.66
N CYS A 161 8.79 -15.62 -10.60
CA CYS A 161 8.05 -16.00 -9.40
C CYS A 161 7.75 -17.51 -9.38
N LYS A 162 8.39 -18.28 -8.50
CA LYS A 162 8.17 -19.73 -8.37
C LYS A 162 6.84 -20.07 -7.72
N LYS A 163 6.40 -19.24 -6.76
CA LYS A 163 5.22 -19.51 -5.97
C LYS A 163 4.45 -18.25 -5.70
N GLN A 164 3.18 -18.27 -6.12
CA GLN A 164 2.21 -17.26 -5.74
C GLN A 164 1.55 -17.59 -4.40
N GLY A 165 1.16 -16.54 -3.68
CA GLY A 165 0.52 -16.61 -2.38
C GLY A 165 -0.21 -15.32 -2.03
N GLY A 166 -0.55 -15.21 -0.75
CA GLY A 166 -1.46 -14.20 -0.25
C GLY A 166 -2.93 -14.51 -0.55
N TRP A 167 -3.84 -13.67 -0.04
CA TRP A 167 -5.26 -13.99 -0.03
C TRP A 167 -5.85 -14.32 -1.43
N PHE A 168 -5.45 -13.58 -2.46
CA PHE A 168 -5.92 -13.78 -3.84
C PHE A 168 -4.87 -14.40 -4.77
N LYS A 169 -3.80 -15.01 -4.23
CA LYS A 169 -2.63 -15.47 -5.00
C LYS A 169 -1.99 -14.38 -5.88
N THR A 170 -2.14 -13.11 -5.51
CA THR A 170 -1.62 -11.97 -6.28
C THR A 170 -0.16 -11.67 -5.96
N LYS A 171 0.38 -12.22 -4.87
CA LYS A 171 1.75 -11.95 -4.41
C LYS A 171 2.69 -13.07 -4.76
N CYS A 172 3.93 -12.72 -5.07
CA CYS A 172 5.01 -13.67 -5.17
C CYS A 172 5.66 -13.91 -3.80
N VAL A 173 5.58 -15.15 -3.31
CA VAL A 173 6.14 -15.56 -2.01
C VAL A 173 7.46 -16.32 -2.13
N GLU A 174 7.80 -16.80 -3.33
CA GLU A 174 9.07 -17.46 -3.62
C GLU A 174 9.59 -17.03 -4.99
N TYR A 175 10.84 -16.57 -5.04
CA TYR A 175 11.46 -15.99 -6.24
C TYR A 175 12.63 -16.87 -6.72
N SER A 176 12.78 -16.96 -8.04
CA SER A 176 14.00 -17.41 -8.71
C SER A 176 14.92 -16.22 -8.96
N TYR A 177 16.23 -16.48 -9.00
CA TYR A 177 17.24 -15.44 -9.19
C TYR A 177 18.29 -15.86 -10.22
N ASP A 178 18.76 -14.88 -11.00
CA ASP A 178 20.01 -14.98 -11.76
C ASP A 178 21.18 -14.65 -10.83
N LYS A 179 21.93 -15.68 -10.43
CA LYS A 179 23.08 -15.53 -9.53
C LYS A 179 24.38 -15.16 -10.25
N THR A 180 24.35 -15.05 -11.58
CA THR A 180 25.52 -14.68 -12.39
C THR A 180 25.65 -13.16 -12.54
N GLY A 181 24.54 -12.43 -12.44
CA GLY A 181 24.52 -10.96 -12.48
C GLY A 181 24.80 -10.29 -11.14
N ASP A 182 25.16 -9.00 -11.19
CA ASP A 182 25.35 -8.16 -10.01
C ASP A 182 24.03 -7.87 -9.28
N LYS A 183 24.12 -7.72 -7.95
CA LYS A 183 22.95 -7.42 -7.13
C LYS A 183 22.47 -5.98 -7.36
N LYS A 184 21.16 -5.83 -7.52
CA LYS A 184 20.48 -4.53 -7.71
C LYS A 184 19.27 -4.40 -6.80
N TYR A 185 18.87 -3.16 -6.53
CA TYR A 185 17.65 -2.88 -5.80
C TYR A 185 16.43 -3.24 -6.66
N GLN A 186 15.48 -3.94 -6.05
CA GLN A 186 14.26 -4.43 -6.70
C GLN A 186 13.08 -4.35 -5.73
N TRP A 187 11.86 -4.32 -6.27
CA TRP A 187 10.62 -4.43 -5.51
C TRP A 187 10.29 -5.89 -5.21
N PHE A 188 9.81 -6.16 -3.99
CA PHE A 188 9.37 -7.47 -3.52
C PHE A 188 8.02 -7.35 -2.83
N ASP A 189 7.17 -8.36 -3.00
CA ASP A 189 5.93 -8.48 -2.25
C ASP A 189 6.21 -8.74 -0.77
N VAL A 190 5.46 -8.05 0.10
CA VAL A 190 5.49 -8.30 1.55
C VAL A 190 4.68 -9.54 1.90
N GLN A 191 5.10 -10.26 2.94
CA GLN A 191 4.35 -11.41 3.47
C GLN A 191 3.00 -10.96 4.04
N ASP A 192 1.97 -11.79 3.91
CA ASP A 192 0.69 -11.55 4.60
C ASP A 192 0.85 -11.63 6.12
N PHE A 193 0.01 -10.89 6.83
CA PHE A 193 -0.08 -10.81 8.29
C PHE A 193 -0.63 -12.09 8.94
#